data_AF-A0A4Q3JDB0-F1
#
_entry.id   AF-A0A4Q3JDB0-F1
#
_cell.length_a   1.000
_cell.length_b   1.000
_cell.length_c   1.000
_cell.angle_alpha   90.00
_cell.angle_beta   90.00
_cell.angle_gamma   90.00
#
_symmetry.space_group_name_H-M   'P 1'
#
loop_
_entity.id
_entity.type
_entity.pdbx_description
1 polymer ?
#
loop_
_entity_poly.entity_id
_entity_poly.type
_entity_poly.pdbx_seq_one_letter_code
_entity_poly.pdbx_strand_id
1 'polypeptide(L)'
;MSSTETAAKPGLIAGIRGSGAYHKLLAFSGLIALLVVFSLASPNFLQTANILAILQATSVNGVLAIAATLVIITGGIDLSVGTLMTFCAVIAGVILTYLGWPLPFGILGAVLAGTASGLLSGT
;
A
#
# COMPACT_ATOMS: atom_id res chain seq x y z
N MET A 1 2.91 -0.89 62.02
CA MET A 1 3.93 -0.99 60.97
C MET A 1 3.23 -1.32 59.66
N SER A 2 2.78 -0.30 58.92
CA SER A 2 2.25 -0.47 57.56
C SER A 2 3.20 0.30 56.65
N SER A 3 3.98 -0.45 55.88
CA SER A 3 4.95 0.03 54.91
C SER A 3 4.20 0.77 53.80
N THR A 4 4.33 2.09 53.77
CA THR A 4 3.96 2.91 52.62
C THR A 4 4.85 2.53 51.44
N GLU A 5 4.32 1.73 50.51
CA GLU A 5 4.89 1.59 49.17
C GLU A 5 4.98 2.98 48.54
N THR A 6 6.22 3.46 48.41
CA THR A 6 6.52 4.67 47.63
C THR A 6 6.30 4.30 46.16
N ALA A 7 5.14 4.65 45.62
CA ALA A 7 4.85 4.50 44.20
C ALA A 7 5.90 5.28 43.39
N ALA A 8 6.81 4.54 42.75
CA ALA A 8 7.84 5.12 41.90
C ALA A 8 7.17 5.84 40.73
N LYS A 9 7.34 7.18 40.65
CA LYS A 9 6.90 7.98 39.51
C LYS A 9 7.50 7.39 38.23
N PRO A 10 6.70 7.13 37.18
CA PRO A 10 7.23 6.61 35.93
C PRO A 10 8.28 7.59 35.41
N GLY A 11 9.50 7.10 35.21
CA GLY A 11 10.62 7.92 34.76
C GLY A 11 10.28 8.61 33.44
N LEU A 12 10.85 9.81 33.22
CA LEU A 12 10.67 10.62 32.01
C LEU A 12 10.78 9.80 30.70
N ILE A 13 11.65 8.78 30.69
CA ILE A 13 11.87 7.86 29.57
C ILE A 13 10.66 6.92 29.32
N ALA A 14 9.94 6.52 30.36
CA ALA A 14 8.72 5.70 30.24
C ALA A 14 7.56 6.50 29.64
N GLY A 15 7.45 7.81 29.95
CA GLY A 15 6.45 8.70 29.35
C GLY A 15 6.69 8.97 27.85
N ILE A 16 7.95 9.03 27.43
CA ILE A 16 8.31 9.18 26.02
C ILE A 16 8.00 7.89 25.23
N ARG A 17 8.31 6.70 25.78
CA ARG A 17 8.04 5.40 25.13
C ARG A 17 6.55 5.06 25.00
N GLY A 18 5.67 5.62 25.83
CA GLY A 18 4.22 5.40 25.78
C GLY A 18 3.46 6.39 24.88
N SER A 19 4.12 7.44 24.38
CA SER A 19 3.46 8.46 23.56
C SER A 19 3.41 8.03 22.10
N GLY A 20 2.28 8.28 21.41
CA GLY A 20 2.16 8.06 19.96
C GLY A 20 3.23 8.76 19.12
N ALA A 21 3.93 9.75 19.69
CA ALA A 21 5.11 10.37 19.10
C ALA A 21 6.29 9.37 18.93
N TYR A 22 6.51 8.47 19.87
CA TYR A 22 7.57 7.47 19.81
C TYR A 22 7.36 6.48 18.66
N HIS A 23 6.13 6.01 18.44
CA HIS A 23 5.81 5.14 17.30
C HIS A 23 6.05 5.84 15.95
N LYS A 24 5.68 7.13 15.83
CA LYS A 24 5.93 7.93 14.62
C LYS A 24 7.42 8.11 14.37
N LEU A 25 8.20 8.41 15.41
CA LEU A 25 9.65 8.53 15.32
C LEU A 25 10.32 7.21 14.92
N LEU A 26 9.89 6.09 15.50
CA LEU A 26 10.39 4.77 15.12
C LEU A 26 10.08 4.44 13.66
N ALA A 27 8.85 4.69 13.19
CA ALA A 27 8.47 4.47 11.79
C ALA A 27 9.32 5.29 10.83
N PHE A 28 9.51 6.59 11.11
CA PHE A 28 10.38 7.45 10.31
C PHE A 28 11.84 7.01 10.35
N SER A 29 12.36 6.64 11.52
CA SER A 29 13.74 6.13 11.63
C SER A 29 13.92 4.83 10.86
N GLY A 30 12.91 3.95 10.85
CA GLY A 30 12.90 2.71 10.09
C GLY A 30 12.94 2.97 8.59
N LEU A 31 12.17 3.95 8.10
CA LEU A 31 12.21 4.37 6.70
C LEU A 31 13.60 4.87 6.30
N ILE A 32 14.21 5.75 7.10
CA ILE A 32 15.55 6.27 6.82
C ILE A 32 16.58 5.14 6.84
N ALA A 33 16.51 4.23 7.81
CA ALA A 33 17.40 3.08 7.89
C ALA A 33 17.29 2.18 6.64
N LEU A 34 16.07 1.88 6.20
CA LEU A 34 15.83 1.11 4.97
C LEU A 34 16.41 1.80 3.74
N LEU A 35 16.20 3.12 3.61
CA LEU A 35 16.76 3.90 2.49
C LEU A 35 18.28 3.80 2.47
N VAL A 36 18.96 4.01 3.60
CA VAL A 36 20.42 3.94 3.68
C VAL A 36 20.93 2.53 3.38
N VAL A 37 20.37 1.52 4.02
CA VAL A 37 20.80 0.12 3.85
C VAL A 37 20.64 -0.32 2.41
N PHE A 38 19.48 -0.09 1.78
CA PHE A 38 19.28 -0.50 0.39
C PHE A 38 20.07 0.34 -0.61
N SER A 39 20.30 1.62 -0.33
CA SER A 39 21.18 2.46 -1.17
C SER A 39 22.62 1.94 -1.19
N LEU A 40 23.10 1.41 -0.06
CA LEU A 40 24.44 0.83 0.05
C LEU A 40 24.49 -0.61 -0.48
N ALA A 41 23.44 -1.39 -0.26
CA ALA A 41 23.37 -2.80 -0.66
C ALA A 41 23.15 -2.99 -2.17
N SER A 42 22.52 -2.02 -2.85
CA SER A 42 22.25 -2.10 -4.29
C SER A 42 22.44 -0.74 -4.97
N PRO A 43 23.35 -0.65 -5.98
CA PRO A 43 23.52 0.57 -6.76
C PRO A 43 22.28 0.92 -7.60
N ASN A 44 21.37 -0.04 -7.80
CA ASN A 44 20.12 0.17 -8.54
C ASN A 44 19.01 0.81 -7.68
N PHE A 45 19.17 0.84 -6.35
CA PHE A 45 18.09 1.26 -5.46
C PHE A 45 17.66 2.72 -5.67
N LEU A 46 18.62 3.65 -5.77
CA LEU A 46 18.36 5.08 -5.98
C LEU A 46 18.24 5.47 -7.46
N GLN A 47 18.25 4.50 -8.38
CA GLN A 47 18.02 4.82 -9.78
C GLN A 47 16.58 5.34 -9.97
N THR A 48 16.44 6.35 -10.83
CA THR A 48 15.15 6.95 -11.16
C THR A 48 14.13 5.91 -11.63
N ALA A 49 14.56 4.89 -12.38
CA ALA A 49 13.70 3.79 -12.82
C ALA A 49 13.10 3.00 -11.65
N ASN A 50 13.91 2.68 -10.63
CA ASN A 50 13.44 1.95 -9.44
C ASN A 50 12.52 2.83 -8.58
N ILE A 51 12.87 4.11 -8.41
CA ILE A 51 12.03 5.08 -7.70
C ILE A 51 10.67 5.23 -8.42
N LEU A 52 10.67 5.36 -9.74
CA LEU A 52 9.44 5.44 -10.54
C LEU A 52 8.61 4.17 -10.43
N ALA A 53 9.23 2.98 -10.45
CA ALA A 53 8.53 1.71 -10.27
C ALA A 53 7.85 1.63 -8.88
N ILE A 54 8.55 2.04 -7.81
CA ILE A 54 8.00 2.09 -6.45
C ILE A 54 6.83 3.09 -6.38
N LEU A 55 6.99 4.29 -6.98
CA LEU A 55 5.95 5.32 -7.00
C LEU A 55 4.72 4.86 -7.80
N GLN A 56 4.91 4.19 -8.92
CA GLN A 56 3.81 3.62 -9.72
C GLN A 56 3.04 2.56 -8.94
N ALA A 57 3.75 1.60 -8.31
CA ALA A 57 3.12 0.58 -7.48
C ALA A 57 2.35 1.20 -6.29
N THR A 58 2.94 2.21 -5.65
CA THR A 58 2.29 2.93 -4.54
C THR A 58 1.08 3.73 -5.02
N SER A 59 1.15 4.35 -6.20
CA SER A 59 0.03 5.09 -6.79
C SER A 59 -1.15 4.18 -7.09
N VAL A 60 -0.91 2.99 -7.66
CA VAL A 60 -1.97 1.98 -7.90
C VAL A 60 -2.62 1.57 -6.59
N ASN A 61 -1.84 1.24 -5.56
CA ASN A 61 -2.37 0.91 -4.23
C ASN A 61 -3.11 2.08 -3.57
N GLY A 62 -2.66 3.32 -3.80
CA GLY A 62 -3.32 4.53 -3.30
C GLY A 62 -4.71 4.72 -3.91
N VAL A 63 -4.84 4.54 -5.23
CA VAL A 63 -6.15 4.57 -5.92
C VAL A 63 -7.05 3.44 -5.44
N LEU A 64 -6.50 2.22 -5.29
CA LEU A 64 -7.24 1.08 -4.73
C LEU A 64 -7.74 1.37 -3.31
N ALA A 65 -6.92 2.01 -2.46
CA ALA A 65 -7.31 2.37 -1.11
C ALA A 65 -8.51 3.33 -1.10
N ILE A 66 -8.56 4.30 -2.03
CA ILE A 66 -9.72 5.20 -2.16
C ILE A 66 -10.98 4.40 -2.50
N ALA A 67 -10.91 3.48 -3.47
CA ALA A 67 -12.04 2.61 -3.80
C ALA A 67 -12.49 1.75 -2.61
N ALA A 68 -11.53 1.15 -1.89
CA ALA A 68 -11.80 0.35 -0.69
C ALA A 68 -12.41 1.18 0.44
N THR A 69 -12.06 2.47 0.60
CA THR A 69 -12.70 3.32 1.63
C THR A 69 -14.19 3.51 1.39
N LEU A 70 -14.63 3.67 0.13
CA LEU A 70 -16.05 3.79 -0.20
C LEU A 70 -16.83 2.53 0.20
N VAL A 71 -16.27 1.35 -0.09
CA VAL A 71 -16.83 0.07 0.33
C VAL A 71 -16.96 -0.03 1.84
N ILE A 72 -15.88 0.26 2.57
CA ILE A 72 -15.85 0.11 4.03
C ILE A 72 -16.91 1.01 4.69
N ILE A 73 -17.09 2.23 4.18
CA ILE A 73 -18.12 3.17 4.67
C ILE A 73 -19.53 2.61 4.46
N THR A 74 -19.77 1.85 3.38
CA THR A 74 -21.06 1.18 3.14
C THR A 74 -21.28 -0.08 4.00
N GLY A 75 -20.34 -0.43 4.88
CA GLY A 75 -20.42 -1.59 5.79
C GLY A 75 -19.98 -2.91 5.16
N GLY A 76 -19.39 -2.88 3.96
CA GLY A 76 -18.87 -4.06 3.29
C GLY A 76 -17.40 -4.35 3.62
N ILE A 77 -17.00 -5.62 3.55
CA ILE A 77 -15.60 -6.07 3.49
C ILE A 77 -15.38 -6.59 2.06
N ASP A 78 -15.42 -5.69 1.08
CA ASP A 78 -15.31 -6.08 -0.33
C ASP A 78 -13.86 -6.40 -0.68
N LEU A 79 -13.55 -7.69 -0.67
CA LEU A 79 -12.27 -8.22 -1.15
C LEU A 79 -12.23 -8.29 -2.70
N SER A 80 -13.38 -8.19 -3.37
CA SER A 80 -13.49 -8.34 -4.83
C SER A 80 -12.85 -7.17 -5.58
N VAL A 81 -12.78 -5.97 -4.99
CA VAL A 81 -12.11 -4.81 -5.62
C VAL A 81 -10.62 -5.09 -5.90
N GLY A 82 -9.94 -5.82 -5.02
CA GLY A 82 -8.53 -6.19 -5.19
C GLY A 82 -8.32 -7.29 -6.23
N THR A 83 -9.20 -8.28 -6.27
CA THR A 83 -9.15 -9.35 -7.29
C THR A 83 -9.50 -8.80 -8.67
N LEU A 84 -10.48 -7.90 -8.77
CA LEU A 84 -10.88 -7.22 -10.00
C LEU A 84 -9.74 -6.35 -10.56
N MET A 85 -9.05 -5.59 -9.70
CA MET A 85 -7.85 -4.82 -10.08
C MET A 85 -6.80 -5.74 -10.73
N THR A 86 -6.49 -6.87 -10.08
CA THR A 86 -5.49 -7.82 -10.57
C THR A 86 -5.93 -8.45 -11.90
N PHE A 87 -7.20 -8.81 -12.01
CA PHE A 87 -7.78 -9.35 -13.24
C PHE A 87 -7.65 -8.36 -14.41
N CYS A 88 -8.02 -7.09 -14.21
CA CYS A 88 -7.89 -6.05 -15.23
C CYS A 88 -6.42 -5.83 -15.65
N ALA A 89 -5.49 -5.85 -14.69
CA ALA A 89 -4.06 -5.75 -14.97
C ALA A 89 -3.54 -6.94 -15.81
N VAL A 90 -4.00 -8.16 -15.53
CA VAL A 90 -3.66 -9.35 -16.32
C VAL A 90 -4.22 -9.24 -17.74
N ILE A 91 -5.47 -8.80 -17.92
CA ILE A 91 -6.05 -8.60 -19.26
C ILE A 91 -5.25 -7.59 -20.08
N ALA A 92 -4.89 -6.43 -19.49
CA ALA A 92 -4.02 -5.47 -20.16
C ALA A 92 -2.66 -6.09 -20.50
N GLY A 93 -2.04 -6.81 -19.55
CA GLY A 93 -0.77 -7.50 -19.75
C GLY A 93 -0.82 -8.52 -20.88
N VAL A 94 -1.92 -9.28 -21.00
CA VAL A 94 -2.12 -10.26 -22.06
C VAL A 94 -2.22 -9.60 -23.42
N ILE A 95 -2.98 -8.51 -23.52
CA ILE A 95 -3.14 -7.76 -24.78
C ILE A 95 -1.80 -7.17 -25.24
N LEU A 96 -1.02 -6.60 -24.31
CA LEU A 96 0.27 -6.01 -24.67
C LEU A 96 1.34 -7.07 -24.97
N THR A 97 1.37 -8.17 -24.22
CA THR A 97 2.48 -9.14 -24.26
C THR A 97 2.23 -10.30 -25.21
N TYR A 98 1.04 -10.90 -25.19
CA TYR A 98 0.72 -12.07 -26.02
C TYR A 98 0.10 -11.68 -27.36
N LEU A 99 -0.77 -10.67 -27.38
CA LEU A 99 -1.36 -10.17 -28.64
C LEU A 99 -0.45 -9.14 -29.34
N GLY A 100 0.50 -8.55 -28.61
CA GLY A 100 1.43 -7.54 -29.15
C GLY A 100 0.76 -6.23 -29.55
N TRP A 101 -0.45 -5.96 -29.05
CA TRP A 101 -1.22 -4.77 -29.41
C TRP A 101 -0.77 -3.55 -28.60
N PRO A 102 -0.91 -2.33 -29.16
CA PRO A 102 -0.47 -1.13 -28.47
C PRO A 102 -1.31 -0.83 -27.23
N LEU A 103 -0.72 -0.03 -26.32
CA LEU A 103 -1.27 0.32 -25.01
C LEU A 103 -2.77 0.71 -25.00
N PRO A 104 -3.31 1.50 -25.96
CA PRO A 104 -4.73 1.87 -25.95
C PRO A 104 -5.68 0.68 -25.95
N PHE A 105 -5.33 -0.42 -26.64
CA PHE A 105 -6.15 -1.62 -26.65
C PHE A 105 -6.09 -2.38 -25.33
N GLY A 106 -4.93 -2.38 -24.66
CA GLY A 106 -4.80 -2.96 -23.31
C GLY A 106 -5.67 -2.22 -22.30
N ILE A 107 -5.69 -0.88 -22.36
CA ILE A 107 -6.57 -0.04 -21.52
C ILE A 107 -8.02 -0.37 -21.82
N LEU A 108 -8.42 -0.37 -23.10
CA LEU A 108 -9.80 -0.66 -23.49
C LEU A 108 -10.24 -2.06 -23.04
N GLY A 109 -9.40 -3.08 -23.24
CA GLY A 109 -9.67 -4.44 -22.82
C GLY A 109 -9.82 -4.58 -21.31
N ALA A 110 -8.96 -3.93 -20.53
CA ALA A 110 -9.06 -3.91 -19.08
C ALA A 110 -10.35 -3.22 -18.58
N VAL A 111 -10.74 -2.10 -19.19
CA VAL A 111 -11.99 -1.40 -18.86
C VAL A 111 -13.21 -2.25 -19.20
N LEU A 112 -13.24 -2.88 -20.37
CA LEU A 112 -14.34 -3.76 -20.79
C LEU A 112 -14.44 -5.00 -19.90
N ALA A 113 -13.32 -5.63 -19.55
CA ALA A 113 -13.29 -6.77 -18.65
C ALA A 113 -13.78 -6.37 -17.24
N GLY A 114 -13.28 -5.26 -16.70
CA GLY A 114 -13.67 -4.76 -15.38
C GLY A 114 -15.16 -4.40 -15.30
N THR A 115 -15.67 -3.70 -16.32
CA THR A 115 -17.09 -3.34 -16.40
C THR A 115 -17.99 -4.56 -16.56
N ALA A 116 -17.63 -5.52 -17.41
CA ALA A 116 -18.38 -6.76 -17.57
C ALA A 116 -18.43 -7.57 -16.26
N SER A 117 -17.28 -7.76 -15.59
CA SER A 117 -17.25 -8.44 -14.29
C SER A 117 -18.05 -7.71 -13.22
N GLY A 118 -17.96 -6.37 -13.17
CA GLY A 118 -18.75 -5.56 -12.25
C GLY A 118 -20.26 -5.68 -12.48
N LEU A 119 -20.71 -5.73 -13.74
CA LEU A 119 -22.12 -5.92 -14.08
C LEU A 119 -22.63 -7.32 -13.73
N LEU A 120 -21.78 -8.35 -13.84
CA LEU A 120 -22.16 -9.74 -13.55
C LEU A 120 -22.15 -10.06 -12.05
N SER A 121 -21.26 -9.45 -11.28
CA SER A 121 -21.10 -9.74 -9.85
C SER A 121 -21.66 -8.67 -8.92
N GLY A 122 -21.93 -7.46 -9.41
CA GLY A 122 -22.41 -6.32 -8.63
C GLY A 122 -23.93 -6.14 -8.57
N THR A 123 -24.71 -7.13 -9.03
CA THR A 123 -26.18 -7.20 -8.89
C THR A 123 -26.59 -8.06 -7.71
#